data_AF-A0A927GG80-F1
#
_entry.id   AF-A0A927GG80-F1
#
_cell.length_a   1.000
_cell.length_b   1.000
_cell.length_c   1.000
_cell.angle_alpha   90.00
_cell.angle_beta   90.00
_cell.angle_gamma   90.00
#
_symmetry.space_group_name_H-M   'P 1'
#
loop_
_entity.id
_entity.type
_entity.pdbx_description
1 polymer ?
#
loop_
_entity_poly.entity_id
_entity_poly.type
_entity_poly.pdbx_seq_one_letter_code
_entity_poly.pdbx_strand_id
1 'polypeptide(L)' 'MLGADSTFKGIHINIPPGESFNAFWQAYQFSIIPRYLLIDQQGKLINVNAVRPSASIITETIDKQLK' A
#
# COMPACT_ATOMS: atom_id res chain seq x y z
N MET A 1 -14.56 -2.88 -13.19
CA MET A 1 -14.34 -4.34 -13.30
C MET A 1 -13.14 -4.58 -14.21
N LEU A 2 -12.28 -5.54 -13.84
CA LEU A 2 -10.99 -5.92 -14.47
C LEU A 2 -11.11 -6.52 -15.89
N GLY A 3 -12.16 -6.18 -16.64
CA GLY A 3 -12.48 -6.85 -17.90
C GLY A 3 -11.82 -6.25 -19.15
N ALA A 4 -11.27 -5.04 -19.09
CA ALA A 4 -10.96 -4.27 -20.30
C ALA A 4 -9.58 -3.58 -20.34
N ASP A 5 -8.72 -3.75 -19.35
CA ASP A 5 -7.38 -3.15 -19.38
C ASP A 5 -6.29 -4.23 -19.38
N SER A 6 -5.73 -4.48 -20.56
CA SER A 6 -4.66 -5.46 -20.79
C SER A 6 -3.28 -4.97 -20.34
N THR A 7 -3.17 -3.72 -19.84
CA THR A 7 -1.89 -3.07 -19.55
C THR A 7 -1.86 -2.29 -18.22
N PHE A 8 -2.89 -2.41 -17.37
CA PHE A 8 -2.99 -1.56 -16.19
C PHE A 8 -1.86 -1.81 -15.19
N LYS A 9 -1.10 -0.74 -14.88
CA LYS A 9 -0.07 -0.73 -13.85
C LYS A 9 -0.58 0.07 -12.64
N GLY A 10 -1.07 -0.62 -11.61
CA GLY A 10 -1.53 0.00 -10.36
C GLY A 10 -2.09 -1.00 -9.36
N ILE A 11 -2.30 -0.58 -8.11
CA ILE A 11 -2.96 -1.38 -7.07
C ILE A 11 -4.47 -1.14 -7.15
N HIS A 12 -5.24 -2.21 -7.37
CA HIS A 12 -6.70 -2.16 -7.30
C HIS A 12 -7.14 -2.24 -5.83
N ILE A 13 -7.78 -1.18 -5.33
CA ILE A 13 -8.45 -1.20 -4.02
C ILE A 13 -9.93 -1.50 -4.30
N ASN A 14 -10.38 -2.70 -3.95
CA ASN A 14 -11.80 -3.05 -4.03
C ASN A 14 -12.55 -2.30 -2.94
N ILE A 15 -13.29 -1.27 -3.33
CA ILE A 15 -14.18 -0.52 -2.44
C ILE A 15 -15.60 -1.09 -2.66
N PRO A 16 -16.27 -1.61 -1.61
CA PRO A 16 -17.64 -2.08 -1.71
C PRO A 16 -18.59 -0.98 -2.24
N PRO A 17 -19.66 -1.35 -2.96
CA PRO A 17 -20.67 -0.38 -3.39
C PRO A 17 -21.23 0.40 -2.19
N GLY A 18 -21.20 1.73 -2.26
CA GLY A 18 -21.67 2.61 -1.18
C GLY A 18 -20.59 3.04 -0.17
N GLU A 19 -19.38 2.47 -0.24
CA GLU A 19 -18.24 2.97 0.54
C GLU A 19 -17.46 4.05 -0.22
N SER A 20 -16.94 5.04 0.52
CA SER A 20 -16.18 6.14 -0.06
C SER A 20 -14.72 5.76 -0.30
N PHE A 21 -14.07 6.41 -1.27
CA PHE A 21 -12.61 6.31 -1.47
C PHE A 21 -11.81 6.60 -0.18
N ASN A 22 -12.34 7.44 0.71
CA ASN A 22 -11.73 7.75 2.00
C ASN A 22 -11.77 6.58 2.99
N ALA A 23 -12.57 5.54 2.76
CA ALA A 23 -12.66 4.38 3.65
C ALA A 23 -11.28 3.72 3.83
N PHE A 24 -10.51 3.56 2.75
CA PHE A 24 -9.13 3.06 2.83
C PHE A 24 -8.22 3.99 3.63
N TRP A 25 -8.35 5.30 3.40
CA TRP A 25 -7.54 6.32 4.08
C TRP A 25 -7.81 6.38 5.59
N GLN A 26 -9.08 6.25 5.97
CA GLN A 26 -9.54 6.21 7.36
C GLN A 26 -9.18 4.90 8.06
N ALA A 27 -9.38 3.76 7.39
CA ALA A 27 -9.08 2.43 7.95
C ALA A 27 -7.62 2.30 8.38
N TYR A 28 -6.71 2.92 7.63
CA TYR A 28 -5.27 2.89 7.92
C TYR A 28 -4.73 4.21 8.52
N GLN A 29 -5.63 5.11 8.92
CA GLN A 29 -5.32 6.38 9.60
C GLN A 29 -4.21 7.19 8.90
N PHE A 30 -4.28 7.29 7.58
CA PHE A 30 -3.33 8.10 6.85
C PHE A 30 -3.63 9.58 7.12
N SER A 31 -2.65 10.31 7.65
CA SER A 31 -2.85 11.70 8.07
C SER A 31 -2.21 12.73 7.14
N ILE A 32 -1.15 12.38 6.39
CA ILE A 32 -0.33 13.33 5.62
C ILE A 32 0.26 12.65 4.37
N ILE A 33 0.15 13.25 3.19
CA ILE A 33 0.82 12.79 1.96
C ILE A 33 2.20 13.43 1.78
N PRO A 34 3.19 12.73 1.17
CA PRO A 34 3.15 11.34 0.71
C PRO A 34 3.24 10.31 1.86
N ARG A 35 2.54 9.18 1.73
CA ARG A 35 2.65 8.01 2.63
C ARG A 35 3.24 6.82 1.89
N TYR A 36 4.03 6.04 2.61
CA TYR A 36 4.61 4.80 2.10
C TYR A 36 4.10 3.63 2.94
N LEU A 37 3.80 2.52 2.26
CA LEU A 37 3.27 1.30 2.85
C LEU A 37 4.25 0.17 2.59
N LEU A 38 4.40 -0.72 3.56
CA LEU A 38 5.11 -1.98 3.39
C LEU A 38 4.08 -3.12 3.43
N ILE A 39 4.04 -3.90 2.35
CA ILE A 39 3.14 -5.03 2.17
C ILE A 39 4.01 -6.25 1.88
N ASP A 40 3.72 -7.39 2.51
CA ASP A 40 4.44 -8.64 2.25
C ASP A 40 3.95 -9.35 0.97
N GLN A 41 4.58 -10.47 0.64
CA GLN A 41 4.26 -11.25 -0.55
C GLN A 41 2.87 -11.89 -0.51
N GLN A 42 2.28 -12.04 0.67
CA GLN A 42 0.95 -12.59 0.89
C GLN A 42 -0.14 -11.49 0.84
N GLY A 43 0.25 -10.24 0.64
CA GLY A 43 -0.66 -9.09 0.60
C GLY A 43 -1.03 -8.56 1.98
N LYS A 44 -0.33 -8.97 3.05
CA LYS A 44 -0.55 -8.45 4.40
C LYS A 44 0.20 -7.13 4.56
N LEU A 45 -0.49 -6.15 5.14
CA LEU A 45 0.09 -4.86 5.44
C LEU A 45 0.98 -4.96 6.70
N ILE A 46 2.29 -4.76 6.53
CA ILE A 46 3.30 -4.84 7.58
C ILE A 46 3.48 -3.50 8.28
N ASN A 47 3.46 -2.40 7.52
CA ASN A 47 3.64 -1.05 8.08
C ASN A 47 2.88 0.01 7.25
N VAL A 48 1.99 0.76 7.91
CA VAL A 48 1.21 1.89 7.35
C VAL A 48 1.97 3.22 7.27
N ASN A 49 3.14 3.28 7.91
CA ASN A 49 4.03 4.43 7.98
C ASN A 49 5.47 3.97 7.65
N ALA A 50 5.62 3.32 6.51
CA ALA A 50 6.91 2.83 6.07
C ALA A 50 7.85 4.00 5.77
N VAL A 51 9.15 3.72 5.86
CA VAL A 51 10.18 4.70 5.53
C VAL A 51 10.13 5.03 4.04
N ARG A 52 10.48 6.26 3.69
CA ARG A 52 10.50 6.70 2.29
C ARG A 52 11.46 5.81 1.46
N PRO A 53 11.13 5.48 0.19
CA PRO A 53 11.99 4.65 -0.65
C PRO A 53 13.38 5.22 -0.90
N SER A 54 13.56 6.54 -0.76
CA SER A 54 14.86 7.20 -0.88
C SER A 54 15.66 7.26 0.43
N ALA A 55 15.14 6.69 1.52
CA ALA A 55 15.89 6.62 2.77
C ALA A 55 17.00 5.57 2.64
N SER A 56 18.19 5.89 3.17
CA SER A 56 19.34 4.97 3.16
C SER A 56 19.04 3.62 3.84
N ILE A 57 18.09 3.60 4.78
CA ILE A 57 17.73 2.41 5.57
C ILE A 57 16.67 1.51 4.92
N ILE A 58 16.17 1.85 3.71
CA ILE A 58 15.07 1.09 3.10
C ILE A 58 15.46 -0.36 2.82
N THR A 59 16.69 -0.60 2.35
CA THR A 59 17.19 -1.94 2.03
C THR A 59 17.18 -2.83 3.26
N GLU A 60 17.77 -2.36 4.37
CA GLU A 60 17.76 -3.09 5.65
C GLU A 60 16.34 -3.33 6.18
N THR A 61 15.42 -2.40 5.94
CA THR A 61 14.02 -2.52 6.35
C THR A 61 13.31 -3.64 5.59
N ILE A 62 13.56 -3.74 4.27
CA ILE A 62 13.00 -4.78 3.41
C ILE A 62 13.64 -6.14 3.73
N ASP A 63 14.96 -6.21 3.86
CA ASP A 63 15.69 -7.45 4.12
C ASP A 63 15.24 -8.15 5.41
N LYS A 64 14.82 -7.38 6.42
CA LYS A 64 14.24 -7.93 7.67
C LYS A 64 12.93 -8.69 7.45
N GLN A 65 12.19 -8.42 6.37
CA GLN A 65 10.93 -9.09 6.04
C GLN A 65 11.12 -10.29 5.10
N LEU A 66 12.35 -10.53 4.62
CA LEU A 66 12.68 -11.62 3.69
C LEU A 66 13.26 -12.88 4.39
N LYS A 67 13.30 -12.88 5.74
CA LYS A 67 13.75 -14.00 6.57
C LYS A 67 12.56 -14.70 7.20
#